data_AF-A0A0R1WKN2-F1
#
_entry.id   AF-A0A0R1WKN2-F1
#
_cell.length_a   1.000
_cell.length_b   1.000
_cell.length_c   1.000
_cell.angle_alpha   90.00
_cell.angle_beta   90.00
_cell.angle_gamma   90.00
#
_symmetry.space_group_name_H-M   'P 1'
#
loop_
_entity.id
_entity.type
_entity.pdbx_description
1 polymer ?
#
loop_
_entity_poly.entity_id
_entity_poly.type
_entity_poly.pdbx_seq_one_letter_code
_entity_poly.pdbx_strand_id
1 'polypeptide(L)' 'MNLNNDPIERLLEISDRLPITVLADIKSRMGDWMLSGGKKDDSYMWQQVKFAENWLIFNGGNSNEED' A
#
# COMPACT_ATOMS: atom_id res chain seq x y z
N MET A 1 -3.09 -14.24 12.32
CA MET A 1 -2.70 -13.12 11.44
C MET A 1 -1.25 -12.83 11.72
N ASN A 2 -0.36 -13.01 10.75
CA ASN A 2 0.99 -12.45 10.86
C ASN A 2 0.83 -10.93 10.85
N LEU A 3 1.08 -10.30 12.00
CA LEU A 3 1.29 -8.86 12.06
C LEU A 3 2.68 -8.66 11.44
N ASN A 4 2.74 -8.55 10.11
CA ASN A 4 3.99 -8.19 9.46
C ASN A 4 4.38 -6.83 10.04
N ASN A 5 5.54 -6.77 10.68
CA ASN A 5 6.06 -5.53 11.25
C ASN A 5 6.85 -4.71 10.22
N ASP A 6 6.68 -5.02 8.93
CA ASP A 6 7.35 -4.37 7.81
C ASP A 6 6.31 -3.86 6.79
N PRO A 7 6.25 -2.53 6.54
CA PRO A 7 5.28 -1.96 5.62
C PRO A 7 5.55 -2.32 4.16
N ILE A 8 6.80 -2.63 3.77
CA ILE A 8 7.12 -3.06 2.41
C ILE A 8 6.55 -4.45 2.17
N GLU A 9 6.78 -5.39 3.11
CA GLU A 9 6.21 -6.74 3.02
C GLU A 9 4.69 -6.68 2.99
N ARG A 10 4.08 -5.86 3.86
CA ARG A 10 2.63 -5.70 3.88
C ARG A 10 2.07 -5.14 2.57
N LEU A 11 2.75 -4.18 1.95
CA LEU A 11 2.36 -3.68 0.63
C LEU A 11 2.46 -4.77 -0.44
N LEU A 12 3.51 -5.60 -0.42
CA LEU A 12 3.69 -6.69 -1.38
C LEU A 12 2.53 -7.70 -1.32
N GLU A 13 2.08 -8.06 -0.12
CA GLU A 13 0.95 -8.99 0.09
C GLU A 13 -0.37 -8.53 -0.52
N ILE A 14 -0.59 -7.22 -0.63
CA ILE A 14 -1.84 -6.66 -1.16
C ILE A 14 -1.67 -6.06 -2.56
N SER A 15 -0.46 -6.14 -3.12
CA SER A 15 -0.09 -5.42 -4.35
C SER A 15 -0.79 -5.94 -5.60
N ASP A 16 -1.11 -7.23 -5.64
CA ASP A 16 -1.83 -7.91 -6.73
C ASP A 16 -3.29 -7.46 -6.85
N ARG A 17 -3.86 -6.91 -5.78
CA ARG A 17 -5.23 -6.40 -5.72
C ARG A 17 -5.36 -4.91 -6.03
N LEU A 18 -4.24 -4.20 -6.11
CA LEU A 18 -4.21 -2.77 -6.38
C LEU A 18 -4.10 -2.51 -7.89
N PRO A 19 -4.80 -1.50 -8.43
CA PRO A 19 -4.52 -1.02 -9.78
C PRO A 19 -3.07 -0.57 -9.90
N ILE A 20 -2.50 -0.79 -11.07
CA ILE A 20 -1.08 -0.49 -11.35
C ILE A 20 -0.72 0.97 -11.04
N THR A 21 -1.63 1.92 -11.30
CA THR A 21 -1.42 3.34 -11.04
C THR A 21 -1.33 3.65 -9.54
N VAL A 22 -2.20 3.03 -8.74
CA VAL A 22 -2.22 3.19 -7.27
C VAL A 22 -0.97 2.57 -6.67
N LEU A 23 -0.62 1.35 -7.09
CA LEU A 23 0.60 0.68 -6.62
C LEU A 23 1.87 1.46 -6.99
N ALA A 24 1.93 2.04 -8.19
CA ALA A 24 3.07 2.82 -8.66
C ALA A 24 3.25 4.11 -7.84
N ASP A 25 2.18 4.87 -7.56
CA ASP A 25 2.24 6.08 -6.73
C ASP A 25 2.77 5.77 -5.32
N ILE A 26 2.25 4.71 -4.70
CA ILE A 26 2.69 4.27 -3.37
C ILE A 26 4.17 3.89 -3.38
N LYS A 27 4.61 3.09 -4.36
CA LYS A 27 6.03 2.71 -4.49
C LYS A 27 6.93 3.93 -4.69
N SER A 28 6.49 4.92 -5.47
CA SER A 28 7.24 6.18 -5.66
C SER A 28 7.41 6.92 -4.33
N ARG A 29 6.32 7.13 -3.59
CA ARG A 29 6.35 7.85 -2.30
C ARG A 29 7.24 7.17 -1.27
N MET A 30 7.15 5.84 -1.17
CA MET A 30 8.01 5.05 -0.29
C MET A 30 9.49 5.13 -0.74
N GLY A 31 9.74 5.09 -2.04
CA GLY A 31 11.07 5.27 -2.63
C GLY A 31 11.67 6.65 -2.32
N ASP A 32 10.91 7.71 -2.57
CA ASP A 32 11.32 9.10 -2.33
C ASP A 32 11.64 9.33 -0.84
N TRP A 33 10.82 8.77 0.05
CA TRP A 33 11.08 8.83 1.50
C TRP A 33 12.41 8.18 1.86
N MET A 34 12.67 6.97 1.39
CA MET A 34 13.94 6.29 1.65
C MET A 34 15.15 7.04 1.06
N LEU A 35 15.02 7.60 -0.14
CA LEU A 35 16.07 8.39 -0.78
C LEU A 35 16.37 9.69 -0.01
N SER A 36 15.39 10.25 0.70
CA SER A 36 15.57 11.40 1.59
C SER A 36 16.20 11.07 2.95
N GLY A 37 16.53 9.80 3.20
CA GLY A 37 17.09 9.31 4.46
C GLY A 37 16.06 8.77 5.46
N GLY A 38 14.80 8.63 5.05
CA GLY A 38 13.76 7.96 5.81
C GLY A 38 14.00 6.45 5.95
N LYS A 39 13.42 5.85 6.99
CA LYS A 39 13.56 4.43 7.29
C LYS A 39 12.29 3.66 6.93
N LYS A 40 12.47 2.37 6.67
CA LYS A 40 11.36 1.46 6.35
C LYS A 40 10.32 1.33 7.47
N ASP A 41 10.72 1.49 8.72
CA ASP A 41 9.87 1.38 9.91
C ASP A 41 9.24 2.72 10.35
N ASP A 42 9.51 3.81 9.62
CA ASP A 42 8.92 5.10 9.91
C ASP A 42 7.39 5.05 9.77
N SER A 43 6.70 5.84 10.60
CA SER A 43 5.25 5.93 10.57
C SER A 43 4.70 6.36 9.20
N TYR A 44 5.48 7.11 8.42
CA TYR A 44 5.13 7.49 7.05
C TYR A 44 4.93 6.28 6.13
N MET A 45 5.78 5.25 6.25
CA MET A 45 5.70 4.04 5.43
C MET A 45 4.41 3.27 5.73
N TRP A 46 4.03 3.20 7.00
CA TRP A 46 2.75 2.63 7.43
C TRP A 46 1.53 3.43 6.96
N GLN A 47 1.64 4.76 6.81
CA GLN A 47 0.57 5.56 6.23
C GLN A 47 0.32 5.19 4.77
N GLN A 48 1.36 4.91 3.99
CA GLN A 48 1.22 4.46 2.60
C GLN A 48 0.51 3.11 2.49
N VAL A 49 0.84 2.17 3.39
CA VAL A 49 0.15 0.87 3.48
C VAL A 49 -1.33 1.04 3.85
N LYS A 50 -1.64 1.85 4.88
CA LYS A 50 -3.03 2.11 5.28
C LYS A 50 -3.85 2.73 4.16
N PHE A 51 -3.23 3.60 3.35
CA PHE A 51 -3.88 4.13 2.17
C PHE A 51 -4.23 3.03 1.16
N ALA A 52 -3.31 2.11 0.85
CA ALA A 52 -3.61 0.95 -0.01
C ALA A 52 -4.74 0.07 0.55
N GLU A 53 -4.70 -0.25 1.84
CA GLU A 53 -5.73 -1.06 2.49
C GLU A 53 -7.10 -0.39 2.44
N ASN A 54 -7.16 0.92 2.72
CA ASN A 54 -8.38 1.70 2.62
C ASN A 54 -8.89 1.73 1.17
N TRP A 55 -8.01 1.94 0.19
CA TRP A 55 -8.38 1.91 -1.22
C TRP A 55 -9.06 0.58 -1.58
N LEU A 56 -8.51 -0.55 -1.13
CA LEU A 56 -9.10 -1.87 -1.36
C LEU A 56 -10.45 -2.06 -0.67
N ILE A 57 -10.65 -1.47 0.51
CA ILE A 57 -11.93 -1.52 1.22
C ILE A 57 -13.01 -0.74 0.43
N PHE A 58 -12.70 0.49 0.01
CA PHE A 58 -13.67 1.35 -0.67
C PHE A 58 -13.94 0.92 -2.11
N ASN A 59 -12.95 0.39 -2.81
CA ASN A 59 -13.07 0.08 -4.24
C ASN A 59 -13.23 -1.42 -4.52
N GLY A 60 -12.79 -2.29 -3.60
CA GLY A 60 -13.03 -3.74 -3.69
C GLY A 60 -14.48 -4.12 -3.35
N GLY A 61 -15.17 -3.33 -2.53
CA GLY A 61 -16.59 -3.54 -2.21
C GLY A 61 -17.57 -3.19 -3.32
N ASN A 62 -17.13 -2.48 -4.37
CA ASN A 62 -17.95 -2.00 -5.50
C ASN A 62 -17.77 -2.83 -6.78
N SER A 63 -17.23 -4.06 -6.68
CA SER A 63 -16.98 -4.94 -7.84
C SER A 63 -18.03 -6.05 -8.04
N ASN A 64 -19.18 -5.95 -7.36
CA ASN A 64 -20.36 -6.77 -7.63
C ASN A 64 -21.49 -5.90 -8.19
N GLU A 65 -21.32 -5.33 -9.38
CA GLU A 65 -22.43 -4.95 -10.25
C GLU A 65 -21.88 -4.81 -11.68
N GLU A 66 -22.62 -5.37 -12.64
CA GLU A 66 -22.38 -5.48 -14.09
C GLU A 66 -21.61 -6.74 -14.57
N ASP A 67 -22.33 -7.87 -14.60
CA ASP A 67 -22.86 -8.48 -15.85
C ASP A 67 -24.05 -9.42 -15.55
#